data_AF-A0AAW5LI56-F1
#
_entry.id   AF-A0AAW5LI56-F1
#
_cell.length_a   1.000
_cell.length_b   1.000
_cell.length_c   1.000
_cell.angle_alpha   90.00
_cell.angle_beta   90.00
_cell.angle_gamma   90.00
#
_symmetry.space_group_name_H-M   'P 1'
#
loop_
_entity.id
_entity.type
_entity.pdbx_description
1 polymer ?
#
loop_
_entity_poly.entity_id
_entity_poly.type
_entity_poly.pdbx_seq_one_letter_code
_entity_poly.pdbx_strand_id
1 'polypeptide(L)'
;MKIVYLYDGTPFIVELNVEGEYVYPKDEYTEVPPPEGIYQPFYYDGNEWVGTSKEEWELNNITDPTPNDLKLMVSNLQKQLVMSNLNMSKMSQVNMTQTDDIKELKEQLANVVLELTKLKNGSVE
;
A
#
# COMPACT_ATOMS: atom_id res chain seq x y z
N MET A 1 -8.23 -7.24 -27.21
CA MET A 1 -7.41 -8.15 -26.40
C MET A 1 -6.81 -7.33 -25.28
N LYS A 2 -7.05 -7.73 -24.04
CA LYS A 2 -6.50 -7.10 -22.83
C LYS A 2 -5.82 -8.19 -22.01
N ILE A 3 -4.76 -7.87 -21.27
CA ILE A 3 -4.11 -8.79 -20.34
C ILE A 3 -4.31 -8.25 -18.93
N VAL A 4 -4.72 -9.12 -18.03
CA VAL A 4 -4.73 -8.88 -16.58
C VAL A 4 -3.83 -9.90 -15.90
N TYR A 5 -3.50 -9.69 -14.65
CA TYR A 5 -2.61 -10.57 -13.88
C TYR A 5 -3.35 -11.04 -12.65
N LEU A 6 -3.37 -12.35 -12.42
CA LEU A 6 -3.81 -12.89 -11.14
C LEU A 6 -2.85 -12.42 -10.04
N TYR A 7 -3.28 -12.44 -8.78
CA TYR A 7 -2.46 -11.96 -7.66
C TYR A 7 -1.16 -12.74 -7.46
N ASP A 8 -0.98 -13.90 -8.10
CA ASP A 8 0.28 -14.66 -8.12
C ASP A 8 1.24 -14.29 -9.26
N GLY A 9 0.86 -13.33 -10.12
CA GLY A 9 1.62 -12.93 -11.30
C GLY A 9 1.24 -13.64 -12.59
N THR A 10 0.34 -14.63 -12.56
CA THR A 10 -0.06 -15.38 -13.75
C THR A 10 -0.83 -14.46 -14.71
N PRO A 11 -0.34 -14.28 -15.96
CA PRO A 11 -1.04 -13.46 -16.94
C PRO A 11 -2.31 -14.19 -17.44
N PHE A 12 -3.41 -13.45 -17.54
CA PHE A 12 -4.69 -13.91 -18.07
C PHE A 12 -5.14 -13.03 -19.23
N ILE A 13 -5.46 -13.65 -20.37
CA ILE A 13 -5.92 -12.95 -21.56
C ILE A 13 -7.44 -12.75 -21.46
N VAL A 14 -7.87 -11.49 -21.49
CA VAL A 14 -9.27 -11.08 -21.52
C VAL A 14 -9.72 -10.95 -22.97
N GLU A 15 -10.66 -11.81 -23.35
CA GLU A 15 -11.27 -11.88 -24.68
C GLU A 15 -12.75 -11.50 -24.63
N LEU A 16 -13.30 -11.13 -25.79
CA LEU A 16 -14.72 -10.85 -25.94
C LEU A 16 -15.49 -12.16 -26.11
N ASN A 17 -16.58 -12.33 -25.37
CA ASN A 17 -17.52 -13.42 -25.60
C ASN A 17 -18.38 -13.15 -26.86
N VAL A 18 -19.29 -14.08 -27.16
CA VAL A 18 -20.23 -14.00 -28.30
C VAL A 18 -21.21 -12.82 -28.20
N GLU A 19 -21.39 -12.25 -27.02
CA GLU A 19 -22.26 -11.09 -26.74
C GLU A 19 -21.49 -9.76 -26.78
N GLY A 20 -20.17 -9.80 -27.01
CA GLY A 20 -19.31 -8.61 -27.06
C GLY A 20 -18.89 -8.09 -25.69
N GLU A 21 -19.00 -8.90 -24.63
CA GLU A 21 -18.54 -8.56 -23.28
C GLU A 21 -17.16 -9.18 -22.99
N TYR A 22 -16.33 -8.45 -22.24
CA TYR A 22 -15.03 -8.95 -21.80
C TYR A 22 -15.17 -10.01 -20.70
N VAL A 23 -14.54 -11.16 -20.90
CA VAL A 23 -14.51 -12.25 -19.92
C VAL A 23 -13.26 -12.13 -19.06
N TYR A 24 -13.45 -11.71 -17.82
CA TYR A 24 -12.39 -11.60 -16.80
C TYR A 24 -12.22 -12.92 -16.02
N PRO A 25 -11.05 -13.13 -15.38
CA PRO A 25 -10.85 -14.30 -14.51
C PRO A 25 -11.80 -14.26 -13.32
N LYS A 26 -12.12 -15.45 -12.79
CA LYS A 26 -12.97 -15.59 -11.59
C LYS A 26 -12.22 -15.31 -10.29
N ASP A 27 -10.91 -15.47 -10.32
CA ASP A 27 -10.01 -15.25 -9.19
C ASP A 27 -9.58 -13.78 -9.09
N GLU A 28 -8.94 -13.41 -7.99
CA GLU A 28 -8.45 -12.05 -7.74
C GLU A 28 -7.38 -11.65 -8.76
N TYR A 29 -7.58 -10.49 -9.39
CA TYR A 29 -6.72 -10.00 -10.46
C TYR A 29 -6.47 -8.49 -10.35
N THR A 30 -5.38 -8.06 -10.98
CA THR A 30 -5.02 -6.66 -11.17
C THR A 30 -4.71 -6.40 -12.64
N GLU A 31 -4.90 -5.15 -13.06
CA GLU A 31 -4.48 -4.69 -14.39
C GLU A 31 -3.02 -4.20 -14.38
N VAL A 32 -2.43 -4.08 -13.18
CA VAL A 32 -1.05 -3.64 -12.99
C VAL A 32 -0.12 -4.83 -13.19
N PRO A 33 0.79 -4.81 -14.18
CA PRO A 33 1.76 -5.89 -14.38
C PRO A 33 2.76 -5.97 -13.22
N PRO A 34 3.30 -7.17 -12.91
CA PRO A 34 4.44 -7.30 -12.02
C PRO A 34 5.60 -6.41 -12.50
N PRO A 35 6.27 -5.67 -11.61
CA PRO A 35 7.38 -4.80 -11.99
C PRO A 35 8.56 -5.63 -12.51
N GLU A 36 9.30 -5.09 -13.46
CA GLU A 36 10.52 -5.73 -13.95
C GLU A 36 11.55 -5.86 -12.81
N GLY A 37 12.16 -7.04 -12.69
CA GLY A 37 13.21 -7.31 -11.70
C GLY A 37 12.74 -7.92 -10.38
N ILE A 38 11.43 -8.09 -10.17
CA ILE A 38 10.91 -8.87 -9.04
C ILE A 38 11.14 -10.37 -9.28
N TYR A 39 11.72 -11.05 -8.31
CA TYR A 39 12.07 -12.46 -8.36
C TYR A 39 11.04 -13.29 -7.60
N GLN A 40 10.70 -14.48 -8.13
CA GLN A 40 9.73 -15.36 -7.49
C GLN A 40 10.29 -15.96 -6.17
N PRO A 41 9.44 -16.17 -5.15
CA PRO A 41 8.00 -15.90 -5.13
C PRO A 41 7.66 -14.40 -4.93
N PHE A 42 6.62 -13.93 -5.62
CA PHE A 42 6.03 -12.60 -5.45
C PHE A 42 4.50 -12.68 -5.56
N TYR A 43 3.79 -11.68 -5.06
CA TYR A 43 2.33 -11.60 -5.12
C TYR A 43 1.82 -10.16 -5.14
N TYR A 44 0.59 -9.93 -5.55
CA TYR A 44 -0.10 -8.65 -5.42
C TYR A 44 -0.92 -8.62 -4.12
N ASP A 45 -0.74 -7.59 -3.29
CA ASP A 45 -1.39 -7.52 -1.97
C ASP A 45 -2.76 -6.81 -1.98
N GLY A 46 -3.26 -6.49 -3.17
CA GLY A 46 -4.46 -5.67 -3.40
C GLY A 46 -4.16 -4.19 -3.66
N ASN A 47 -2.93 -3.74 -3.45
CA ASN A 47 -2.47 -2.38 -3.74
C ASN A 47 -1.21 -2.36 -4.60
N GLU A 48 -0.20 -3.17 -4.26
CA GLU A 48 1.08 -3.23 -4.96
C GLU A 48 1.64 -4.66 -5.06
N TRP A 49 2.63 -4.83 -5.94
CA TRP A 49 3.37 -6.08 -6.07
C TRP A 49 4.43 -6.18 -4.96
N VAL A 50 4.34 -7.25 -4.17
CA VAL A 50 5.25 -7.57 -3.07
C VAL A 50 6.18 -8.71 -3.48
N GLY A 51 7.48 -8.47 -3.34
CA GLY A 51 8.53 -9.44 -3.61
C GLY A 51 9.91 -8.82 -3.46
N THR A 52 10.94 -9.52 -3.88
CA THR A 52 12.35 -9.11 -3.71
C THR A 52 13.10 -9.22 -5.04
N SER A 53 14.25 -8.56 -5.18
CA SER A 53 15.10 -8.79 -6.34
C SER A 53 15.78 -10.15 -6.26
N LYS A 54 16.27 -10.65 -7.40
CA LYS A 54 17.01 -11.92 -7.43
C LYS A 54 18.25 -11.86 -6.53
N GLU A 55 18.98 -10.76 -6.58
CA GLU A 55 20.21 -10.56 -5.82
C GLU A 55 19.94 -10.57 -4.30
N GLU A 56 18.87 -9.91 -3.87
CA GLU A 56 18.48 -9.89 -2.47
C GLU A 56 17.96 -11.26 -2.01
N TRP A 57 17.20 -11.96 -2.85
CA TRP A 57 16.79 -13.35 -2.57
C TRP A 57 18.01 -14.27 -2.44
N GLU A 58 18.94 -14.24 -3.39
CA GLU A 58 20.14 -15.06 -3.38
C GLU A 58 20.99 -14.78 -2.14
N LEU A 59 21.20 -13.49 -1.81
CA LEU A 59 21.93 -13.08 -0.61
C LEU A 59 21.29 -13.62 0.67
N ASN A 60 19.98 -13.55 0.79
CA ASN A 60 19.26 -14.02 1.98
C ASN A 60 19.19 -15.55 2.11
N ASN A 61 19.52 -16.30 1.04
CA ASN A 61 19.48 -17.76 1.00
C ASN A 61 20.88 -18.40 0.97
N ILE A 62 21.96 -17.65 1.22
CA ILE A 62 23.32 -18.20 1.31
C ILE A 62 23.43 -19.08 2.57
N THR A 63 23.81 -20.35 2.40
CA THR A 63 23.95 -21.32 3.51
C THR A 63 25.30 -21.24 4.25
N ASP A 64 26.34 -20.72 3.60
CA ASP A 64 27.68 -20.53 4.18
C ASP A 64 28.26 -19.18 3.73
N PRO A 65 27.93 -18.07 4.43
CA PRO A 65 28.25 -16.73 3.96
C PRO A 65 29.72 -16.38 4.15
N THR A 66 30.34 -15.81 3.11
CA THR A 66 31.70 -15.26 3.20
C THR A 66 31.70 -13.93 3.97
N PRO A 67 32.86 -13.43 4.43
CA PRO A 67 32.94 -12.10 5.05
C PRO A 67 32.41 -10.95 4.16
N ASN A 68 32.51 -11.08 2.84
CA ASN A 68 31.97 -10.09 1.91
C ASN A 68 30.44 -10.14 1.84
N ASP A 69 29.86 -11.34 1.86
CA ASP A 69 28.40 -11.51 1.87
C ASP A 69 27.80 -10.92 3.15
N LEU A 70 28.42 -11.19 4.30
CA LEU A 70 28.02 -10.60 5.58
C LEU A 70 28.07 -9.06 5.54
N LYS A 71 29.11 -8.48 4.93
CA LYS A 71 29.21 -7.03 4.77
C LYS A 71 28.09 -6.46 3.91
N LEU A 72 27.70 -7.16 2.83
CA LEU A 72 26.60 -6.76 1.98
C LEU A 72 25.25 -6.88 2.71
N MET A 73 25.02 -7.98 3.44
CA MET A 73 23.83 -8.17 4.28
C MET A 73 23.69 -7.05 5.31
N VAL A 74 24.76 -6.72 6.04
CA VAL A 74 24.75 -5.63 7.03
C VAL A 74 24.43 -4.29 6.38
N SER A 75 25.00 -4.01 5.21
CA SER A 75 24.70 -2.78 4.47
C SER A 75 23.24 -2.70 4.05
N ASN A 76 22.65 -3.81 3.58
CA ASN A 76 21.24 -3.87 3.20
C ASN A 76 20.33 -3.70 4.41
N LEU A 77 20.63 -4.36 5.54
CA LEU A 77 19.89 -4.17 6.79
C LEU A 77 19.95 -2.72 7.29
N GLN A 78 21.11 -2.06 7.18
CA GLN A 78 21.23 -0.63 7.52
C GLN A 78 20.35 0.24 6.61
N LYS A 79 20.31 -0.02 5.30
CA LYS A 79 19.41 0.69 4.38
C LYS A 79 17.95 0.48 4.75
N GLN A 80 17.54 -0.76 5.00
CA GLN A 80 16.17 -1.09 5.40
C GLN A 80 15.79 -0.38 6.71
N LEU A 81 16.68 -0.35 7.70
CA LEU A 81 16.46 0.37 8.96
C LEU A 81 16.28 1.88 8.74
N VAL A 82 17.11 2.50 7.90
CA VAL A 82 16.99 3.92 7.56
C VAL A 82 15.65 4.21 6.86
N MET A 83 15.27 3.39 5.88
CA MET A 83 13.98 3.56 5.19
C MET A 83 12.79 3.38 6.13
N SER A 84 12.85 2.39 7.02
CA SER A 84 11.82 2.17 8.05
C SER A 84 11.68 3.38 8.97
N ASN A 85 12.79 3.95 9.45
CA ASN A 85 12.78 5.15 10.27
C ASN A 85 12.19 6.36 9.53
N LEU A 86 12.49 6.52 8.24
CA LEU A 86 11.90 7.59 7.41
C LEU A 86 10.39 7.41 7.26
N ASN A 87 9.92 6.18 7.01
CA ASN A 87 8.50 5.88 6.90
C ASN A 87 7.77 6.11 8.22
N MET A 88 8.37 5.70 9.34
CA MET A 88 7.83 5.94 10.69
C MET A 88 7.74 7.44 10.99
N SER A 89 8.73 8.22 10.56
CA SER A 89 8.74 9.69 10.72
C SER A 89 7.61 10.34 9.91
N LYS A 90 7.43 9.91 8.65
CA LYS A 90 6.30 10.36 7.80
C LYS A 90 4.95 9.99 8.40
N MET A 91 4.80 8.75 8.90
CA MET A 91 3.57 8.29 9.54
C MET A 91 3.26 9.12 10.79
N SER A 92 4.27 9.41 11.62
CA SER A 92 4.13 10.29 12.79
C SER A 92 3.66 11.69 12.39
N GLN A 93 4.20 12.24 11.30
CA GLN A 93 3.77 13.53 10.76
C GLN A 93 2.30 13.52 10.33
N VAL A 94 1.88 12.50 9.57
CA VAL A 94 0.48 12.34 9.14
C VAL A 94 -0.46 12.20 10.35
N ASN A 95 -0.06 11.44 11.37
CA ASN A 95 -0.85 11.30 12.59
C ASN A 95 -1.00 12.62 13.35
N MET A 96 0.06 13.45 13.38
CA MET A 96 -0.03 14.79 13.98
C MET A 96 -1.00 15.68 13.20
N THR A 97 -0.92 15.73 11.87
CA THR A 97 -1.84 16.54 11.07
C THR A 97 -3.29 16.08 11.23
N GLN A 98 -3.52 14.76 11.23
CA GLN A 98 -4.86 14.21 11.48
C GLN A 98 -5.39 14.57 12.88
N THR A 99 -4.52 14.62 13.89
CA THR A 99 -4.91 15.02 15.24
C THR A 99 -5.36 16.49 15.28
N ASP A 100 -4.65 17.37 14.56
CA ASP A 100 -5.01 18.78 14.43
C ASP A 100 -6.34 18.96 13.67
N ASP A 101 -6.52 18.26 12.55
CA ASP A 101 -7.77 18.28 11.77
C ASP A 101 -8.97 17.83 12.62
N ILE A 102 -8.79 16.77 13.42
CA ILE A 102 -9.83 16.27 14.34
C ILE A 102 -10.18 17.34 15.39
N LYS A 103 -9.18 18.06 15.91
CA LYS A 103 -9.41 19.14 16.89
C LYS A 103 -10.22 20.26 16.24
N GLU A 104 -9.85 20.71 15.05
CA GLU A 104 -10.56 21.75 14.33
C GLU A 104 -12.02 21.35 14.06
N LEU A 105 -12.25 20.12 13.57
CA LEU A 105 -13.60 19.60 13.34
C LEU A 105 -14.44 19.56 14.61
N LYS A 106 -13.85 19.24 15.77
CA LYS A 106 -14.54 19.27 17.07
C LYS A 106 -14.93 20.69 17.47
N GLU A 107 -14.07 21.67 17.24
CA GLU A 107 -14.35 23.08 17.52
C GLU A 107 -15.48 23.61 16.61
N GLN A 108 -15.41 23.31 15.31
CA GLN A 108 -16.49 23.64 14.37
C GLN A 108 -17.82 22.99 14.77
N LEU A 109 -17.82 21.72 15.15
CA LEU A 109 -19.01 21.02 15.63
C LEU A 109 -19.60 21.67 16.89
N ALA A 110 -18.75 22.05 17.86
CA ALA A 110 -19.21 22.74 19.06
C ALA A 110 -19.88 24.08 18.74
N ASN A 111 -19.32 24.86 17.81
CA ASN A 111 -19.89 26.11 17.35
C ASN A 111 -21.27 25.92 16.70
N VAL A 112 -21.40 24.93 15.82
CA VAL A 112 -22.70 24.59 15.18
C VAL A 112 -23.73 24.20 16.23
N VAL A 113 -23.37 23.37 17.23
CA VAL A 113 -24.28 22.97 18.32
C VAL A 113 -24.73 24.19 19.15
N LEU A 114 -23.83 25.13 19.43
CA LEU A 114 -24.16 26.38 20.14
C LEU A 114 -25.14 27.23 19.34
N GLU A 115 -24.92 27.40 18.03
CA GLU A 115 -25.83 28.15 17.16
C GLU A 115 -27.21 27.51 17.09
N LEU A 116 -27.29 26.19 16.90
CA LEU A 116 -28.56 25.46 16.91
C LEU A 116 -29.31 25.60 18.24
N THR A 117 -28.58 25.58 19.36
CA THR A 117 -29.17 25.76 20.70
C THR A 117 -29.75 27.17 20.86
N LYS A 118 -29.03 28.20 20.39
CA LYS A 118 -29.51 29.59 20.38
C LYS A 118 -30.77 29.75 19.53
N LEU A 119 -30.79 29.17 18.32
CA LEU A 119 -31.97 29.21 17.43
C LEU A 119 -33.19 28.53 18.06
N LYS A 120 -33.00 27.34 18.66
CA LYS A 120 -34.07 26.62 19.36
C LYS A 120 -34.63 27.39 20.55
N ASN A 121 -33.79 28.03 21.35
CA ASN A 121 -34.22 28.80 22.52
C ASN A 121 -34.81 30.17 22.15
N GLY A 122 -34.40 30.77 21.02
CA GLY A 122 -34.97 32.01 20.49
C GLY A 122 -36.28 31.82 19.71
N SER A 123 -36.71 30.58 19.49
CA SER A 123 -37.99 30.23 18.84
C SER A 123 -39.11 29.93 19.85
N VAL A 124 -38.89 30.20 21.14
CA VAL A 124 -39.89 30.08 22.21
C VAL A 124 -40.29 31.49 22.66
N GLU A 125 -41.04 32.19 21.80
CA GLU A 125 -41.94 33.30 22.17
C GLU A 125 -43.26 33.13 21.41
#